data_AF-A0A8J3XUN1-F1
#
_entry.id   AF-A0A8J3XUN1-F1
#
_cell.length_a   1.000
_cell.length_b   1.000
_cell.length_c   1.000
_cell.angle_alpha   90.00
_cell.angle_beta   90.00
_cell.angle_gamma   90.00
#
_symmetry.space_group_name_H-M   'P 1'
#
loop_
_entity.id
_entity.type
_entity.pdbx_description
1 polymer ?
#
loop_
_entity_poly.entity_id
_entity_poly.type
_entity_poly.pdbx_seq_one_letter_code
_entity_poly.pdbx_strand_id
1 'polypeptide(L)'
;MSTEMAPVPYSTVVAYRDDGLLARGMGQMVLGQLPPLPPALAGAFVTGVLLLVGVAGSDDLAVFAPAVALLLAGSGSSHRHDGRFDWLVPPILRLTEYVFIASVGFARGVPPLLVLAVLGAVAFHHYDTVYRVRQQVYPPQWVSLAGLGWDGRMLVIAAGGLIGAVTADYWLLAIYLWTLFVWESVTSWFAVPRRFVPAVTPD
;
A
#
# COMPACT_ATOMS: atom_id res chain seq x y z
N MET A 1 10.91 -19.25 17.08
CA MET A 1 10.78 -18.29 15.98
C MET A 1 11.18 -16.93 16.55
N SER A 2 12.38 -16.46 16.23
CA SER A 2 12.91 -15.21 16.76
C SER A 2 12.03 -14.05 16.31
N THR A 3 11.43 -13.34 17.26
CA THR A 3 10.66 -12.13 17.02
C THR A 3 11.63 -10.99 16.74
N GLU A 4 12.20 -10.95 15.53
CA GLU A 4 12.88 -9.75 15.05
C GLU A 4 11.82 -8.68 14.81
N MET A 5 11.66 -7.77 15.78
CA MET A 5 10.91 -6.55 15.55
C MET A 5 11.67 -5.71 14.54
N ALA A 6 10.96 -5.16 13.55
CA ALA A 6 11.57 -4.25 12.60
C ALA A 6 12.20 -3.04 13.35
N PRO A 7 13.38 -2.55 12.92
CA PRO A 7 13.97 -1.36 13.49
C PRO A 7 13.00 -0.17 13.37
N VAL A 8 12.99 0.70 14.38
CA VAL A 8 12.13 1.89 14.41
C VAL A 8 12.44 2.78 13.19
N PRO A 9 11.45 3.09 12.34
CA PRO A 9 11.68 3.88 11.14
C PRO A 9 12.02 5.33 11.50
N TYR A 10 12.91 5.94 10.70
CA TYR A 10 13.34 7.34 10.86
C TYR A 10 12.19 8.36 10.76
N SER A 11 11.14 8.00 10.02
CA SER A 11 9.92 8.80 9.86
C SER A 11 8.73 7.86 9.80
N THR A 12 7.64 8.22 10.49
CA THR A 12 6.38 7.46 10.43
C THR A 12 5.77 7.50 9.03
N VAL A 13 6.13 8.48 8.21
CA VAL A 13 5.72 8.59 6.80
C VAL A 13 6.15 7.35 6.00
N VAL A 14 7.36 6.84 6.25
CA VAL A 14 7.88 5.62 5.58
C VAL A 14 6.98 4.43 5.88
N ALA A 15 6.54 4.28 7.13
CA ALA A 15 5.65 3.19 7.53
C ALA A 15 4.27 3.28 6.86
N TYR A 16 3.79 4.49 6.55
CA TYR A 16 2.48 4.71 5.92
C TYR A 16 2.50 4.64 4.39
N ARG A 17 3.67 4.74 3.74
CA ARG A 17 3.76 4.67 2.28
C ARG A 17 3.44 3.28 1.72
N ASP A 18 3.65 2.22 2.51
CA ASP A 18 3.39 0.82 2.13
C ASP A 18 3.99 0.47 0.74
N ASP A 19 5.25 0.88 0.54
CA ASP A 19 6.03 0.61 -0.67
C ASP A 19 6.40 -0.88 -0.73
N GLY A 20 6.13 -1.53 -1.86
CA GLY A 20 6.50 -2.90 -2.17
C GLY A 20 7.94 -3.02 -2.70
N LEU A 21 8.26 -4.21 -3.21
CA LEU A 21 9.62 -4.55 -3.63
C LEU A 21 10.15 -3.67 -4.76
N LEU A 22 9.32 -3.38 -5.76
CA LEU A 22 9.75 -2.63 -6.93
C LEU A 22 9.88 -1.14 -6.59
N ALA A 23 8.93 -0.59 -5.83
CA ALA A 23 9.00 0.79 -5.36
C ALA A 23 10.27 1.04 -4.53
N ARG A 24 10.62 0.14 -3.61
CA ARG A 24 11.87 0.21 -2.83
C ARG A 24 13.11 0.09 -3.70
N GLY A 25 13.10 -0.84 -4.65
CA GLY A 25 14.22 -1.03 -5.59
C GLY A 25 14.47 0.23 -6.43
N MET A 26 13.41 0.88 -6.93
CA MET A 26 13.52 2.12 -7.69
C MET A 26 14.04 3.29 -6.83
N GLY A 27 13.57 3.41 -5.59
CA GLY A 27 14.12 4.43 -4.68
C GLY A 27 15.62 4.25 -4.46
N GLN A 28 16.06 3.00 -4.21
CA GLN A 28 17.49 2.70 -4.03
C GLN A 28 18.35 3.11 -5.24
N MET A 29 17.84 2.97 -6.47
CA MET A 29 18.54 3.41 -7.68
C MET A 29 18.77 4.92 -7.73
N VAL A 30 17.88 5.71 -7.12
CA VAL A 30 17.95 7.19 -7.08
C VAL A 30 18.60 7.70 -5.79
N LEU A 31 19.05 6.79 -4.90
CA LEU A 31 19.79 7.08 -3.67
C LEU A 31 19.11 8.12 -2.76
N GLY A 32 17.78 8.24 -2.82
CA GLY A 32 17.01 9.18 -1.99
C GLY A 32 17.22 10.65 -2.31
N GLN A 33 17.75 10.99 -3.50
CA GLN A 33 18.01 12.38 -3.90
C GLN A 33 16.75 13.15 -4.34
N LEU A 34 15.66 12.43 -4.66
CA LEU A 34 14.41 13.05 -5.10
C LEU A 34 13.49 13.34 -3.92
N PRO A 35 13.00 14.59 -3.76
CA PRO A 35 11.94 14.85 -2.81
C PRO A 35 10.70 14.01 -3.18
N PRO A 36 10.00 13.43 -2.19
CA PRO A 36 9.05 12.35 -2.45
C PRO A 36 7.70 12.83 -2.98
N LEU A 37 7.34 14.10 -2.75
CA LEU A 37 6.03 14.65 -3.10
C LEU A 37 5.84 14.93 -4.60
N PRO A 38 6.77 15.61 -5.30
CA PRO A 38 6.57 15.87 -6.73
C PRO A 38 6.41 14.59 -7.58
N PRO A 39 7.23 13.53 -7.40
CA PRO A 39 7.04 12.28 -8.13
C PRO A 39 5.73 11.56 -7.77
N ALA A 40 5.28 11.63 -6.51
CA ALA A 40 3.99 11.07 -6.10
C ALA A 40 2.80 11.80 -6.76
N LEU A 41 2.84 13.13 -6.81
CA LEU A 41 1.82 13.94 -7.49
C LEU A 41 1.79 13.68 -8.99
N ALA A 42 2.96 13.62 -9.63
CA ALA A 42 3.07 13.29 -11.05
C ALA A 42 2.52 11.88 -11.34
N GLY A 43 2.88 10.89 -10.51
CA GLY A 43 2.35 9.53 -10.57
C GLY A 43 0.82 9.51 -10.49
N ALA A 44 0.25 10.13 -9.45
CA ALA A 44 -1.19 10.21 -9.27
C ALA A 44 -1.91 10.89 -10.44
N PHE A 45 -1.36 11.99 -10.95
CA PHE A 45 -1.94 12.72 -12.08
C PHE A 45 -1.94 11.87 -13.35
N VAL A 46 -0.80 11.28 -13.73
CA VAL A 46 -0.71 10.48 -14.96
C VAL A 46 -1.54 9.20 -14.86
N THR A 47 -1.55 8.53 -13.69
CA THR A 47 -2.46 7.41 -13.43
C THR A 47 -3.92 7.82 -13.59
N GLY A 48 -4.33 8.98 -13.06
CA GLY A 48 -5.68 9.50 -13.22
C GLY A 48 -6.05 9.75 -14.69
N VAL A 49 -5.13 10.31 -15.48
CA VAL A 49 -5.32 10.52 -16.92
C VAL A 49 -5.45 9.19 -17.67
N LEU A 50 -4.57 8.22 -17.38
CA LEU A 50 -4.62 6.89 -18.01
C LEU A 50 -5.90 6.14 -17.68
N LEU A 51 -6.40 6.28 -16.45
CA LEU A 51 -7.68 5.70 -16.05
C LEU A 51 -8.85 6.42 -16.74
N LEU A 52 -8.85 7.75 -16.80
CA LEU A 52 -9.91 8.50 -17.47
C LEU A 52 -10.00 8.15 -18.96
N VAL A 53 -8.85 8.09 -19.65
CA VAL A 53 -8.79 7.75 -21.08
C VAL A 53 -9.05 6.27 -21.32
N GLY A 54 -8.45 5.38 -20.52
CA GLY A 54 -8.57 3.93 -20.70
C GLY A 54 -9.92 3.35 -20.29
N VAL A 55 -10.62 3.98 -19.35
CA VAL A 55 -12.00 3.59 -18.98
C VAL A 55 -13.02 4.19 -19.96
N ALA A 56 -12.76 5.38 -20.51
CA ALA A 56 -13.68 6.03 -21.46
C ALA A 56 -13.43 5.64 -22.94
N GLY A 57 -12.27 5.05 -23.26
CA GLY A 57 -11.83 4.72 -24.62
C GLY A 57 -11.84 3.24 -24.94
N SER A 58 -11.58 2.91 -26.21
CA SER A 58 -11.44 1.53 -26.72
C SER A 58 -10.06 0.91 -26.49
N ASP A 59 -9.08 1.70 -26.06
CA ASP A 59 -7.70 1.27 -25.86
C ASP A 59 -7.42 1.02 -24.37
N ASP A 60 -6.88 -0.16 -24.06
CA ASP A 60 -6.64 -0.67 -22.70
C ASP A 60 -5.42 -0.01 -22.00
N LEU A 61 -5.26 1.30 -22.18
CA LEU A 61 -4.17 2.12 -21.62
C LEU A 61 -4.13 2.08 -20.08
N ALA A 62 -5.26 1.79 -19.43
CA ALA A 62 -5.37 1.67 -17.98
C ALA A 62 -4.42 0.60 -17.39
N VAL A 63 -4.08 -0.43 -18.16
CA VAL A 63 -3.13 -1.48 -17.75
C VAL A 63 -1.73 -0.92 -17.45
N PHE A 64 -1.32 0.17 -18.10
CA PHE A 64 0.01 0.76 -17.88
C PHE A 64 0.06 1.68 -16.66
N ALA A 65 -1.08 1.99 -16.05
CA ALA A 65 -1.15 2.94 -14.95
C ALA A 65 -0.31 2.55 -13.71
N PRO A 66 -0.19 1.26 -13.32
CA PRO A 66 0.71 0.83 -12.26
C PRO A 66 2.18 1.02 -12.60
N ALA A 67 2.57 0.79 -13.86
CA ALA A 67 3.96 0.97 -14.29
C ALA A 67 4.36 2.46 -14.19
N VAL A 68 3.48 3.37 -14.60
CA VAL A 68 3.72 4.81 -14.49
C VAL A 68 3.74 5.27 -13.03
N ALA A 69 2.77 4.81 -12.23
CA ALA A 69 2.73 5.11 -10.80
C ALA A 69 4.04 4.66 -10.14
N LEU A 70 4.48 3.43 -10.42
CA LEU A 70 5.72 2.85 -9.92
C LEU A 70 6.96 3.67 -10.33
N LEU A 71 7.11 3.99 -11.62
CA LEU A 71 8.26 4.75 -12.13
C LEU A 71 8.35 6.15 -11.51
N LEU A 72 7.21 6.83 -11.36
CA LEU A 72 7.18 8.18 -10.82
C LEU A 72 7.25 8.13 -9.29
N ALA A 73 6.27 7.54 -8.63
CA ALA A 73 6.13 7.60 -7.18
C ALA A 73 7.07 6.65 -6.40
N GLY A 74 7.54 5.57 -7.02
CA GLY A 74 8.50 4.63 -6.44
C GLY A 74 9.90 5.22 -6.30
N SER A 75 10.31 6.13 -7.20
CA SER A 75 11.62 6.81 -7.14
C SER A 75 11.83 7.64 -5.86
N GLY A 76 10.75 8.12 -5.24
CA GLY A 76 10.78 8.87 -3.99
C GLY A 76 10.77 8.02 -2.72
N SER A 77 10.74 6.69 -2.81
CA SER A 77 10.57 5.79 -1.65
C SER A 77 11.76 5.74 -0.69
N SER A 78 12.97 6.03 -1.18
CA SER A 78 14.20 5.99 -0.38
C SER A 78 14.57 7.36 0.23
N HIS A 79 13.73 8.39 0.02
CA HIS A 79 13.94 9.69 0.66
C HIS A 79 13.78 9.55 2.19
N ARG A 80 14.37 10.46 2.97
CA ARG A 80 14.26 10.42 4.44
C ARG A 80 12.88 10.82 4.98
N HIS A 81 12.02 11.34 4.11
CA HIS A 81 10.67 11.83 4.41
C HIS A 81 10.61 12.78 5.64
N ASP A 82 11.52 13.76 5.69
CA ASP A 82 11.65 14.77 6.74
C ASP A 82 11.10 16.16 6.33
N GLY A 83 10.56 16.29 5.12
CA GLY A 83 9.96 17.52 4.61
C GLY A 83 8.59 17.84 5.21
N ARG A 84 8.27 19.13 5.32
CA ARG A 84 7.00 19.64 5.90
C ARG A 84 5.72 19.11 5.22
N PHE A 85 5.82 18.71 3.95
CA PHE A 85 4.69 18.23 3.14
C PHE A 85 4.80 16.75 2.82
N ASP A 86 5.83 16.05 3.32
CA ASP A 86 6.03 14.63 3.00
C ASP A 86 4.93 13.74 3.60
N TRP A 87 4.19 14.25 4.59
CA TRP A 87 2.98 13.62 5.13
C TRP A 87 1.85 13.50 4.11
N LEU A 88 1.85 14.29 3.03
CA LEU A 88 0.87 14.18 1.93
C LEU A 88 1.14 12.97 1.03
N VAL A 89 2.35 12.39 1.09
CA VAL A 89 2.71 11.33 0.17
C VAL A 89 1.92 10.04 0.41
N PRO A 90 1.79 9.53 1.65
CA PRO A 90 0.92 8.39 1.93
C PRO A 90 -0.53 8.56 1.44
N PRO A 91 -1.28 9.64 1.77
CA PRO A 91 -2.67 9.77 1.30
C PRO A 91 -2.79 9.89 -0.22
N ILE A 92 -1.83 10.51 -0.91
CA ILE A 92 -1.82 10.56 -2.38
C ILE A 92 -1.68 9.14 -2.95
N LEU A 93 -0.68 8.37 -2.49
CA LEU A 93 -0.47 6.99 -2.93
C LEU A 93 -1.70 6.11 -2.69
N ARG A 94 -2.35 6.26 -1.52
CA ARG A 94 -3.56 5.52 -1.19
C ARG A 94 -4.72 5.88 -2.09
N LEU A 95 -4.93 7.17 -2.35
CA LEU A 95 -5.97 7.61 -3.28
C LEU A 95 -5.73 7.03 -4.67
N THR A 96 -4.49 7.07 -5.16
CA THR A 96 -4.11 6.50 -6.46
C THR A 96 -4.39 5.00 -6.51
N GLU A 97 -4.01 4.25 -5.48
CA GLU A 97 -4.28 2.81 -5.41
C GLU A 97 -5.79 2.52 -5.40
N TYR A 98 -6.56 3.21 -4.54
CA TYR A 98 -8.01 2.95 -4.42
C TYR A 98 -8.77 3.30 -5.69
N VAL A 99 -8.43 4.43 -6.31
CA VAL A 99 -9.03 4.84 -7.58
C VAL A 99 -8.68 3.82 -8.66
N PHE A 100 -7.43 3.34 -8.74
CA PHE A 100 -7.05 2.29 -9.70
C PHE A 100 -7.84 0.99 -9.49
N ILE A 101 -7.88 0.46 -8.26
CA ILE A 101 -8.63 -0.77 -7.92
C ILE A 101 -10.11 -0.61 -8.24
N ALA A 102 -10.71 0.53 -7.91
CA ALA A 102 -12.12 0.78 -8.20
C ALA A 102 -12.37 0.89 -9.71
N SER A 103 -11.56 1.67 -10.41
CA SER A 103 -11.69 1.90 -11.86
C SER A 103 -11.59 0.60 -12.66
N VAL A 104 -10.55 -0.22 -12.42
CA VAL A 104 -10.38 -1.49 -13.13
C VAL A 104 -11.52 -2.45 -12.81
N GLY A 105 -11.88 -2.57 -11.52
CA GLY A 105 -12.94 -3.47 -11.08
C GLY A 105 -14.29 -3.14 -11.72
N PHE A 106 -14.71 -1.88 -11.67
CA PHE A 106 -15.99 -1.45 -12.25
C PHE A 106 -15.98 -1.44 -13.78
N ALA A 107 -14.88 -1.03 -14.42
CA ALA A 107 -14.78 -1.04 -15.88
C ALA A 107 -14.82 -2.46 -16.47
N ARG A 108 -14.37 -3.46 -15.71
CA ARG A 108 -14.32 -4.87 -16.14
C ARG A 108 -15.46 -5.72 -15.58
N GLY A 109 -16.48 -5.09 -14.99
CA GLY A 109 -17.69 -5.77 -14.51
C GLY A 109 -17.47 -6.69 -13.30
N VAL A 110 -16.42 -6.46 -12.50
CA VAL A 110 -16.20 -7.20 -11.25
C VAL A 110 -17.35 -6.90 -10.28
N PRO A 111 -17.90 -7.91 -9.59
CA PRO A 111 -18.96 -7.70 -8.60
C PRO A 111 -18.58 -6.61 -7.58
N PRO A 112 -19.44 -5.62 -7.30
CA PRO A 112 -19.10 -4.50 -6.41
C PRO A 112 -18.64 -4.94 -5.02
N LEU A 113 -19.24 -5.98 -4.46
CA LEU A 113 -18.84 -6.54 -3.16
C LEU A 113 -17.39 -7.04 -3.17
N LEU A 114 -16.91 -7.57 -4.30
CA LEU A 114 -15.56 -8.08 -4.42
C LEU A 114 -14.54 -6.93 -4.56
N VAL A 115 -14.88 -5.88 -5.31
CA VAL A 115 -14.08 -4.63 -5.36
C VAL A 115 -13.96 -4.05 -3.95
N LEU A 116 -15.09 -3.96 -3.22
CA LEU A 116 -15.12 -3.52 -1.83
C LEU A 116 -14.34 -4.44 -0.90
N ALA A 117 -14.31 -5.75 -1.14
CA ALA A 117 -13.54 -6.69 -0.34
C ALA A 117 -12.03 -6.44 -0.47
N VAL A 118 -11.53 -6.20 -1.69
CA VAL A 118 -10.11 -5.85 -1.91
C VAL A 118 -9.80 -4.50 -1.26
N LEU A 119 -10.61 -3.47 -1.53
CA LEU A 119 -10.44 -2.15 -0.91
C LEU A 119 -10.51 -2.23 0.62
N GLY A 120 -11.40 -3.05 1.16
CA GLY A 120 -11.56 -3.29 2.58
C GLY A 120 -10.34 -3.95 3.22
N ALA A 121 -9.74 -4.96 2.57
CA ALA A 121 -8.51 -5.60 3.05
C ALA A 121 -7.35 -4.60 3.11
N VAL A 122 -7.20 -3.80 2.05
CA VAL A 122 -6.16 -2.78 1.95
C VAL A 122 -6.41 -1.67 2.99
N ALA A 123 -7.64 -1.19 3.15
CA ALA A 123 -8.00 -0.19 4.16
C ALA A 123 -7.80 -0.71 5.59
N PHE A 124 -8.13 -1.97 5.85
CA PHE A 124 -7.87 -2.63 7.13
C PHE A 124 -6.36 -2.65 7.44
N HIS A 125 -5.53 -3.03 6.48
CA HIS A 125 -4.08 -3.02 6.64
C HIS A 125 -3.52 -1.63 6.98
N HIS A 126 -4.01 -0.59 6.30
CA HIS A 126 -3.62 0.79 6.61
C HIS A 126 -4.06 1.22 8.00
N TYR A 127 -5.28 0.88 8.38
CA TYR A 127 -5.81 1.20 9.69
C TYR A 127 -5.01 0.51 10.80
N ASP A 128 -4.75 -0.80 10.65
CA ASP A 128 -3.93 -1.57 11.59
C ASP A 128 -2.53 -0.98 11.71
N THR A 129 -1.90 -0.59 10.59
CA THR A 129 -0.59 0.08 10.58
C THR A 129 -0.61 1.41 11.34
N VAL A 130 -1.64 2.24 11.16
CA VAL A 130 -1.79 3.51 11.90
C VAL A 130 -1.87 3.27 13.41
N TYR A 131 -2.66 2.28 13.84
CA TYR A 131 -2.80 1.97 15.27
C TYR A 131 -1.51 1.40 15.87
N ARG A 132 -0.83 0.55 15.13
CA ARG A 132 0.47 -0.02 15.48
C ARG A 132 1.56 1.03 15.67
N VAL A 133 1.71 1.93 14.70
CA VAL A 133 2.68 3.03 14.79
C VAL A 133 2.38 3.94 15.98
N ARG A 134 1.09 4.23 16.24
CA ARG A 134 0.67 5.00 17.43
C ARG A 134 1.02 4.32 18.75
N GLN A 135 1.02 2.99 18.78
CA GLN A 135 1.36 2.19 19.95
C GLN A 135 2.83 1.74 19.98
N GLN A 136 3.65 2.21 19.02
CA GLN A 136 5.07 1.82 18.88
C GLN A 136 5.27 0.31 18.72
N VAL A 137 4.28 -0.37 18.14
CA VAL A 137 4.35 -1.79 17.75
C VAL A 137 4.59 -1.83 16.25
N TYR A 138 5.70 -2.43 15.80
CA TYR A 138 6.01 -2.51 14.38
C TYR A 138 5.87 -3.96 13.90
N PRO A 139 5.08 -4.22 12.84
CA PRO A 139 4.93 -5.57 12.33
C PRO A 139 6.26 -6.08 11.75
N PRO A 140 6.49 -7.40 11.80
CA PRO A 140 7.71 -7.98 11.27
C PRO A 140 7.85 -7.75 9.76
N GLN A 141 9.09 -7.56 9.28
CA GLN A 141 9.37 -7.10 7.92
C GLN A 141 8.80 -8.00 6.82
N TRP A 142 8.66 -9.30 7.08
CA TRP A 142 8.09 -10.25 6.13
C TRP A 142 6.64 -9.92 5.77
N VAL A 143 5.87 -9.33 6.68
CA VAL A 143 4.46 -8.94 6.45
C VAL A 143 4.40 -7.84 5.42
N SER A 144 5.31 -6.87 5.52
CA SER A 144 5.42 -5.78 4.58
C SER A 144 5.82 -6.26 3.18
N LEU A 145 6.63 -7.32 3.09
CA LEU A 145 6.96 -7.97 1.82
C LEU A 145 5.80 -8.79 1.26
N ALA A 146 5.16 -9.60 2.10
CA ALA A 146 4.02 -10.44 1.72
C ALA A 146 2.78 -9.61 1.34
N GLY A 147 2.61 -8.41 1.92
CA GLY A 147 1.52 -7.50 1.59
C GLY A 147 1.58 -6.92 0.17
N LEU A 148 2.64 -7.24 -0.59
CA LEU A 148 2.92 -6.80 -1.97
C LEU A 148 3.17 -5.29 -2.14
N GLY A 149 2.89 -4.48 -1.12
CA GLY A 149 2.86 -3.02 -1.23
C GLY A 149 1.79 -2.53 -2.21
N TRP A 150 1.69 -1.22 -2.38
CA TRP A 150 0.75 -0.64 -3.34
C TRP A 150 1.11 -0.98 -4.79
N ASP A 151 2.40 -1.00 -5.13
CA ASP A 151 2.88 -1.29 -6.48
C ASP A 151 2.61 -2.74 -6.89
N GLY A 152 2.89 -3.71 -6.00
CA GLY A 152 2.65 -5.11 -6.30
C GLY A 152 1.17 -5.44 -6.47
N ARG A 153 0.29 -4.89 -5.61
CA ARG A 153 -1.17 -5.09 -5.73
C ARG A 153 -1.73 -4.50 -7.02
N MET A 154 -1.30 -3.29 -7.38
CA MET A 154 -1.70 -2.66 -8.64
C MET A 154 -1.20 -3.45 -9.86
N LEU A 155 0.02 -4.00 -9.82
CA LEU A 155 0.56 -4.83 -10.89
C LEU A 155 -0.16 -6.17 -11.06
N VAL A 156 -0.53 -6.83 -9.96
CA VAL A 156 -1.35 -8.06 -9.99
C VAL A 156 -2.67 -7.80 -10.71
N ILE A 157 -3.36 -6.71 -10.33
CA ILE A 157 -4.61 -6.29 -10.98
C ILE A 157 -4.44 -5.96 -12.46
N ALA A 158 -3.38 -5.26 -12.83
CA ALA A 158 -3.07 -5.01 -14.24
C ALA A 158 -2.78 -6.29 -15.02
N ALA A 159 -2.08 -7.25 -14.42
CA ALA A 159 -1.83 -8.56 -15.04
C ALA A 159 -3.13 -9.34 -15.27
N GLY A 160 -4.05 -9.34 -14.29
CA GLY A 160 -5.41 -9.87 -14.44
C GLY A 160 -6.18 -9.19 -15.57
N GLY A 161 -5.99 -7.87 -15.73
CA GLY A 161 -6.50 -7.05 -16.84
C GLY A 161 -6.03 -7.54 -18.21
N LEU A 162 -4.72 -7.76 -18.34
CA LEU A 162 -4.04 -8.18 -19.57
C LEU A 162 -4.49 -9.56 -20.07
N ILE A 163 -4.65 -10.51 -19.15
CA ILE A 163 -5.04 -11.89 -19.49
C ILE A 163 -6.57 -12.09 -19.53
N GLY A 164 -7.35 -11.04 -19.29
CA GLY A 164 -8.81 -11.09 -19.29
C GLY A 164 -9.42 -11.84 -18.09
N ALA A 165 -8.68 -12.01 -17.00
CA ALA A 165 -9.09 -12.78 -15.82
C ALA A 165 -9.35 -11.91 -14.57
N VAL A 166 -9.69 -10.63 -14.75
CA VAL A 166 -9.82 -9.61 -13.68
C VAL A 166 -10.67 -10.08 -12.50
N THR A 167 -11.83 -10.71 -12.75
CA THR A 167 -12.68 -11.17 -11.64
C THR A 167 -12.00 -12.27 -10.81
N ALA A 168 -11.32 -13.21 -11.45
CA ALA A 168 -10.58 -14.26 -10.75
C ALA A 168 -9.39 -13.67 -9.98
N ASP A 169 -8.70 -12.70 -10.57
CA ASP A 169 -7.61 -11.97 -9.93
C ASP A 169 -8.07 -11.26 -8.65
N TYR A 170 -9.20 -10.55 -8.68
CA TYR A 170 -9.77 -9.91 -7.49
C TYR A 170 -10.15 -10.93 -6.39
N TRP A 171 -10.67 -12.10 -6.76
CA TRP A 171 -10.94 -13.17 -5.80
C TRP A 171 -9.67 -13.65 -5.10
N LEU A 172 -8.64 -13.98 -5.89
CA LEU A 172 -7.36 -14.47 -5.38
C LEU A 172 -6.71 -13.41 -4.49
N LEU A 173 -6.68 -12.15 -4.94
CA LEU A 173 -6.11 -11.05 -4.20
C LEU A 173 -6.89 -10.77 -2.91
N ALA A 174 -8.22 -10.77 -2.94
CA ALA A 174 -9.04 -10.56 -1.75
C ALA A 174 -8.78 -11.66 -0.70
N ILE A 175 -8.84 -12.93 -1.10
CA ILE A 175 -8.59 -14.08 -0.21
C ILE A 175 -7.18 -14.01 0.37
N TYR A 176 -6.18 -13.75 -0.47
CA TYR A 176 -4.79 -13.62 -0.06
C TYR A 176 -4.59 -12.51 0.97
N LEU A 177 -5.04 -11.28 0.67
CA LEU A 177 -4.83 -10.12 1.54
C LEU A 177 -5.61 -10.24 2.85
N TRP A 178 -6.87 -10.66 2.81
CA TRP A 178 -7.65 -10.87 4.03
C TRP A 178 -7.03 -11.93 4.92
N THR A 179 -6.62 -13.07 4.35
CA THR A 179 -5.96 -14.13 5.11
C THR A 179 -4.68 -13.62 5.75
N LEU A 180 -3.81 -12.97 4.95
CA LEU A 180 -2.53 -12.46 5.41
C LEU A 180 -2.69 -11.44 6.53
N PHE A 181 -3.48 -10.38 6.30
CA PHE A 181 -3.58 -9.27 7.24
C PHE A 181 -4.36 -9.64 8.49
N VAL A 182 -5.47 -10.38 8.38
CA VAL A 182 -6.21 -10.80 9.58
C VAL A 182 -5.39 -11.79 10.41
N TRP A 183 -4.73 -12.76 9.77
CA TRP A 183 -3.87 -13.70 10.49
C TRP A 183 -2.76 -12.98 11.25
N GLU A 184 -2.05 -12.06 10.60
CA GLU A 184 -1.00 -11.28 11.24
C GLU A 184 -1.55 -10.39 12.37
N SER A 185 -2.64 -9.67 12.13
CA SER A 185 -3.25 -8.82 13.14
C SER A 185 -3.67 -9.63 14.36
N VAL A 186 -4.40 -10.73 14.16
CA VAL A 186 -4.83 -11.61 15.25
C VAL A 186 -3.62 -12.14 16.03
N THR A 187 -2.65 -12.75 15.36
CA THR A 187 -1.51 -13.39 16.03
C THR A 187 -0.63 -12.39 16.80
N SER A 188 -0.41 -11.21 16.24
CA SER A 188 0.41 -10.18 16.88
C SER A 188 -0.30 -9.52 18.07
N TRP A 189 -1.58 -9.17 17.95
CA TRP A 189 -2.34 -8.55 19.05
C TRP A 189 -2.54 -9.51 20.23
N PHE A 190 -2.67 -10.82 19.98
CA PHE A 190 -2.69 -11.81 21.06
C PHE A 190 -1.33 -12.04 21.74
N ALA A 191 -0.22 -11.71 21.07
CA ALA A 191 1.13 -11.88 21.60
C ALA A 191 1.61 -10.70 22.46
N VAL A 192 0.96 -9.53 22.42
CA VAL A 192 1.36 -8.36 23.22
C VAL A 192 1.08 -8.62 24.71
N PRO A 193 2.10 -8.71 25.58
CA PRO A 193 1.89 -8.86 27.02
C PRO A 193 1.23 -7.58 27.54
N ARG A 194 0.14 -7.70 28.32
CA ARG A 194 -0.43 -6.56 29.04
C ARG A 194 0.62 -6.03 30.03
N ARG A 195 1.37 -4.98 29.66
CA ARG A 195 2.24 -4.31 30.62
C ARG A 195 1.35 -3.60 31.64
N PHE A 196 1.40 -4.12 32.86
CA PHE A 196 0.81 -3.58 34.07
C PHE A 196 1.22 -2.11 34.22
N VAL A 197 0.25 -1.20 34.35
CA VAL A 197 0.50 0.17 34.80
C VAL A 197 0.83 0.05 36.30
N PRO A 198 2.05 0.34 36.77
CA PRO A 198 2.30 0.37 38.20
C PRO A 198 1.42 1.46 38.81
N ALA A 199 0.69 1.10 39.88
CA ALA A 199 -0.13 2.04 40.62
C ALA A 199 0.72 3.24 41.03
N VAL A 200 0.28 4.44 40.65
CA VAL A 200 0.82 5.68 41.20
C VAL A 200 0.51 5.67 42.69
N THR A 201 1.53 5.51 43.54
CA THR A 201 1.42 5.80 44.96
C THR A 201 1.30 7.32 45.12
N PRO A 202 0.22 7.83 45.75
CA PRO A 202 0.16 9.23 46.12
C PRO A 202 1.05 9.47 47.35
N ASP A 203 1.92 10.47 47.26
CA ASP A 203 2.63 11.05 48.40
C ASP A 203 1.67 11.88 49.28
#